data_AF-A0A7C4I7X9-F1
#
_entry.id   AF-A0A7C4I7X9-F1
#
_cell.length_a   1.000
_cell.length_b   1.000
_cell.length_c   1.000
_cell.angle_alpha   90.00
_cell.angle_beta   90.00
_cell.angle_gamma   90.00
#
_symmetry.space_group_name_H-M   'P 1'
#
loop_
_entity.id
_entity.type
_entity.pdbx_description
1 polymer ?
#
loop_
_entity_poly.entity_id
_entity_poly.type
_entity_poly.pdbx_seq_one_letter_code
_entity_poly.pdbx_strand_id
1 'polypeptide(L)'
;MWFTISKLVAPVLAPANLLLGLLVASAAWILWRPRSRAARRLAALAGAATVALAVLPIPDLLLRPLEGRFARPVPPPADVAGIVVLGGAVQPEMSAMRGEVALNRAAERMTEAVALSRRYPQARLVFTGANAALLGSANTEA
;
A
#
# COMPACT_ATOMS: atom_id res chain seq x y z
N MET A 1 -4.30 18.91 -11.46
CA MET A 1 -3.99 19.48 -10.12
C MET A 1 -4.30 18.51 -8.98
N TRP A 2 -5.46 17.84 -8.96
CA TRP A 2 -5.80 16.87 -7.90
C TRP A 2 -4.75 15.78 -7.69
N PHE A 3 -4.22 15.19 -8.78
CA PHE A 3 -3.15 14.18 -8.72
C PHE A 3 -1.89 14.68 -7.97
N THR A 4 -1.45 15.90 -8.24
CA THR A 4 -0.27 16.49 -7.59
C THR A 4 -0.53 16.73 -6.10
N ILE A 5 -1.71 17.28 -5.78
CA ILE A 5 -2.09 17.56 -4.39
C ILE A 5 -2.20 16.25 -3.60
N SER A 6 -2.89 15.24 -4.13
CA SER A 6 -3.07 13.96 -3.45
C SER A 6 -1.74 13.27 -3.19
N LYS A 7 -0.77 13.39 -4.09
CA LYS A 7 0.56 12.79 -3.92
C LYS A 7 1.45 13.53 -2.91
N LEU A 8 1.24 14.83 -2.70
CA LEU A 8 1.95 15.59 -1.65
C LEU A 8 1.30 15.42 -0.28
N VAL A 9 -0.03 15.36 -0.25
CA VAL A 9 -0.80 15.29 1.01
C VAL A 9 -0.88 13.86 1.55
N ALA A 10 -1.03 12.85 0.69
CA ALA A 10 -1.12 11.44 1.11
C ALA A 10 0.03 10.96 2.02
N PRO A 11 1.32 11.24 1.73
CA PRO A 11 2.39 10.83 2.64
C PRO A 11 2.31 11.56 3.98
N VAL A 12 1.86 12.81 4.03
CA VAL A 12 1.69 13.53 5.31
C VAL A 12 0.55 12.94 6.13
N LEU A 13 -0.55 12.55 5.48
CA LEU A 13 -1.71 11.92 6.12
C LEU A 13 -1.51 10.42 6.43
N ALA A 14 -0.43 9.81 5.95
CA ALA A 14 -0.13 8.42 6.27
C ALA A 14 -0.01 8.26 7.80
N PRO A 15 -0.67 7.28 8.44
CA PRO A 15 -0.75 7.18 9.89
C PRO A 15 0.61 7.25 10.60
N ALA A 16 1.62 6.57 10.04
CA ALA A 16 2.98 6.59 10.57
C ALA A 16 3.62 7.99 10.55
N ASN A 17 3.47 8.71 9.44
CA ASN A 17 4.07 10.04 9.28
C ASN A 17 3.32 11.09 10.12
N LEU A 18 2.00 10.97 10.22
CA LEU A 18 1.19 11.83 11.09
C LEU A 18 1.60 11.66 12.56
N LEU A 19 1.74 10.43 13.03
CA LEU A 19 2.19 10.14 14.41
C LEU A 19 3.62 10.64 14.66
N LEU A 20 4.52 10.47 13.70
CA LEU A 20 5.87 11.03 13.77
C LEU A 20 5.83 12.57 13.86
N GLY A 21 5.01 13.22 13.04
CA GLY A 21 4.82 14.67 13.09
C GLY A 21 4.28 15.14 14.44
N LEU A 22 3.30 14.42 15.02
CA LEU A 22 2.78 14.71 16.36
C LEU A 22 3.84 14.53 17.45
N LEU A 23 4.70 13.51 17.34
CA LEU A 23 5.82 13.31 18.26
C LEU A 23 6.80 14.47 18.19
N VAL A 24 7.23 14.87 16.99
CA VAL A 24 8.13 16.02 16.78
C VAL A 24 7.50 17.32 17.32
N ALA A 25 6.24 17.57 17.00
CA ALA A 25 5.52 18.76 17.48
C ALA A 25 5.39 18.76 19.01
N SER A 26 5.08 17.62 19.61
CA SER A 26 5.00 17.48 21.07
C SER A 26 6.35 17.69 21.75
N ALA A 27 7.45 17.21 21.17
CA ALA A 27 8.79 17.43 21.68
C ALA A 27 9.18 18.91 21.63
N ALA A 28 8.94 19.59 20.50
CA ALA A 28 9.16 21.04 20.38
C ALA A 28 8.33 21.83 21.41
N TRP A 29 7.07 21.44 21.63
CA TRP A 29 6.22 22.09 22.62
C TRP A 29 6.71 21.86 24.06
N ILE A 30 7.23 20.68 24.39
CA ILE A 30 7.85 20.41 25.70
C ILE A 30 9.09 21.28 25.89
N LEU A 31 9.93 21.46 24.86
CA LEU A 31 11.10 22.32 24.95
C LEU A 31 10.72 23.79 25.23
N TRP A 32 9.67 24.29 24.58
CA TRP A 32 9.19 25.67 24.78
C TRP A 32 8.45 25.86 26.10
N ARG A 33 7.72 24.83 26.56
CA ARG A 33 6.95 24.86 27.81
C ARG A 33 7.06 23.54 28.56
N PRO A 34 8.15 23.31 29.32
CA PRO A 34 8.47 21.99 29.90
C PRO A 34 7.44 21.48 30.92
N ARG A 35 6.64 22.38 31.52
CA ARG A 35 5.54 22.04 32.44
C ARG A 35 4.19 21.79 31.76
N SER A 36 4.11 21.84 30.43
CA SER A 36 2.87 21.58 29.70
C SER A 36 2.44 20.11 29.84
N ARG A 37 1.41 19.87 30.65
CA ARG A 37 0.79 18.52 30.77
C ARG A 37 0.17 18.07 29.45
N ALA A 38 -0.36 19.01 28.66
CA ALA A 38 -0.94 18.72 27.35
C ALA A 38 0.10 18.16 26.38
N ALA A 39 1.28 18.78 26.29
CA ALA A 39 2.35 18.34 25.41
C ALA A 39 2.84 16.93 25.77
N ARG A 40 3.01 16.64 27.06
CA ARG A 40 3.39 15.31 27.54
C ARG A 40 2.33 14.25 27.28
N ARG A 41 1.05 14.58 27.45
CA ARG A 41 -0.07 13.66 27.14
C ARG A 41 -0.11 13.35 25.64
N LEU A 42 0.05 14.36 24.80
CA LEU A 42 0.11 14.17 23.35
C LEU A 42 1.28 13.27 22.95
N ALA A 43 2.48 13.53 23.49
CA ALA A 43 3.66 12.71 23.27
C ALA A 43 3.44 11.25 23.70
N ALA A 44 2.85 11.04 24.87
CA ALA A 44 2.55 9.70 25.39
C ALA A 44 1.54 8.96 24.52
N LEU A 45 0.45 9.62 24.10
CA LEU A 45 -0.57 9.02 23.23
C LEU A 45 -0.03 8.71 21.84
N ALA A 46 0.68 9.66 21.21
CA ALA A 46 1.27 9.46 19.90
C ALA A 46 2.35 8.36 19.93
N GLY A 47 3.16 8.32 20.98
CA GLY A 47 4.17 7.29 21.20
C GLY A 47 3.55 5.92 21.40
N ALA A 48 2.53 5.81 22.28
CA ALA A 48 1.81 4.56 22.51
C ALA A 48 1.13 4.06 21.23
N ALA A 49 0.48 4.94 20.46
CA ALA A 49 -0.13 4.59 19.18
C ALA A 49 0.91 4.13 18.15
N THR A 50 2.08 4.77 18.12
CA THR A 50 3.20 4.37 17.24
C THR A 50 3.70 2.98 17.60
N VAL A 51 3.94 2.71 18.88
CA VAL A 51 4.36 1.39 19.36
C VAL A 51 3.28 0.35 19.06
N ALA A 52 2.01 0.67 19.28
CA ALA A 52 0.91 -0.21 18.97
C ALA A 52 0.89 -0.59 17.47
N LEU A 53 0.98 0.39 16.56
CA LEU A 53 1.00 0.13 15.12
C LEU A 53 2.27 -0.59 14.64
N ALA A 54 3.40 -0.44 15.34
CA ALA A 54 4.65 -1.09 14.99
C ALA A 54 4.71 -2.56 15.46
N VAL A 55 4.09 -2.86 16.60
CA VAL A 55 4.18 -4.19 17.24
C VAL A 55 2.95 -5.06 16.94
N LEU A 56 1.76 -4.47 16.91
CA LEU A 56 0.51 -5.20 16.68
C LEU A 56 0.21 -5.26 15.18
N PRO A 57 -0.38 -6.37 14.69
CA PRO A 57 -0.79 -6.51 13.29
C PRO A 57 -2.11 -5.77 13.01
N ILE A 58 -2.23 -4.52 13.46
CA ILE A 58 -3.44 -3.70 13.31
C ILE A 58 -3.86 -3.58 11.83
N PRO A 59 -2.94 -3.34 10.85
CA PRO A 59 -3.33 -3.28 9.44
C PRO A 59 -3.99 -4.57 8.97
N ASP A 60 -3.41 -5.73 9.30
CA ASP A 60 -3.92 -7.02 8.87
C ASP A 60 -5.28 -7.33 9.53
N LEU A 61 -5.45 -6.99 10.82
CA LEU A 61 -6.71 -7.16 11.52
C LEU A 61 -7.83 -6.31 10.91
N LEU A 62 -7.52 -5.11 10.41
CA LEU A 62 -8.48 -4.24 9.73
C LEU A 62 -8.78 -4.71 8.31
N LEU A 63 -7.78 -5.27 7.59
CA LEU A 63 -7.93 -5.71 6.21
C LEU A 63 -8.63 -7.07 6.08
N ARG A 64 -8.36 -8.02 6.98
CA ARG A 64 -8.93 -9.39 6.94
C ARG A 64 -10.45 -9.44 6.71
N PRO A 65 -11.31 -8.70 7.43
CA PRO A 65 -12.75 -8.75 7.18
C PRO A 65 -13.15 -8.09 5.85
N LEU A 66 -12.38 -7.12 5.36
CA LEU A 66 -12.61 -6.47 4.07
C LEU A 66 -12.26 -7.40 2.91
N GLU A 67 -11.12 -8.10 3.01
CA GLU A 67 -10.67 -9.09 2.03
C GLU A 67 -11.55 -10.34 2.05
N GLY A 68 -11.94 -10.81 3.24
CA GLY A 68 -12.80 -11.99 3.41
C GLY A 68 -14.27 -11.78 3.04
N ARG A 69 -14.69 -10.54 2.75
CA ARG A 69 -16.09 -10.22 2.41
C ARG A 69 -16.54 -10.89 1.10
N PHE A 70 -15.61 -11.16 0.19
CA PHE A 70 -15.90 -11.78 -1.09
C PHE A 70 -15.24 -13.15 -1.17
N ALA A 71 -16.04 -14.19 -0.98
CA ALA A 71 -15.57 -15.56 -1.13
C ALA A 71 -15.16 -15.84 -2.58
N ARG A 72 -14.08 -16.60 -2.76
CA ARG A 72 -13.73 -17.15 -4.07
C ARG A 72 -14.83 -18.12 -4.51
N PRO A 73 -15.28 -18.09 -5.78
CA PRO A 73 -16.27 -19.05 -6.27
C PRO A 73 -15.77 -20.50 -6.14
N VAL A 74 -16.57 -21.36 -5.50
CA VAL A 74 -16.32 -22.80 -5.38
C VAL A 74 -17.61 -23.55 -5.76
N PRO A 75 -17.64 -24.33 -6.86
CA PRO A 75 -16.54 -24.53 -7.80
C PRO A 75 -16.24 -23.25 -8.60
N PRO A 76 -15.01 -23.10 -9.10
CA PRO A 76 -14.64 -22.01 -9.99
C PRO A 76 -15.47 -22.06 -11.29
N PRO A 77 -15.67 -20.91 -11.97
CA PRO A 77 -16.52 -20.84 -13.16
C PRO A 77 -16.08 -21.83 -14.24
N ALA A 78 -17.04 -22.47 -14.91
CA ALA A 78 -16.74 -23.39 -16.02
C ALA A 78 -16.12 -22.63 -17.19
N ASP A 79 -16.69 -21.46 -17.53
CA ASP A 79 -16.25 -20.62 -18.64
C ASP A 79 -15.83 -19.23 -18.15
N VAL A 80 -14.66 -18.79 -18.59
CA VAL A 80 -14.10 -17.46 -18.33
C VAL A 80 -13.76 -16.82 -19.67
N ALA A 81 -14.41 -15.71 -20.00
CA ALA A 81 -14.17 -15.00 -21.26
C ALA A 81 -12.85 -14.21 -21.26
N GLY A 82 -12.39 -13.78 -20.09
CA GLY A 82 -11.17 -13.00 -19.94
C GLY A 82 -10.69 -12.89 -18.50
N ILE A 83 -9.39 -12.65 -18.35
CA ILE A 83 -8.68 -12.48 -17.09
C ILE A 83 -8.08 -11.07 -17.11
N VAL A 84 -8.42 -10.23 -16.13
CA VAL A 84 -7.85 -8.89 -16.00
C VAL A 84 -6.91 -8.87 -14.80
N VAL A 85 -5.64 -8.59 -15.04
CA VAL A 85 -4.60 -8.51 -14.03
C VAL A 85 -4.33 -7.05 -13.70
N LEU A 86 -4.73 -6.63 -12.50
CA LEU A 86 -4.44 -5.29 -12.00
C LEU A 86 -2.98 -5.22 -11.54
N GLY A 87 -2.22 -4.29 -12.14
CA GLY A 87 -0.85 -3.96 -11.77
C GLY A 87 -0.73 -3.34 -10.38
N GLY A 88 0.50 -3.12 -9.96
CA GLY A 88 0.98 -2.60 -8.69
C GLY A 88 1.85 -3.61 -7.95
N ALA A 89 2.24 -4.72 -8.60
CA ALA A 89 3.03 -5.79 -8.03
C ALA A 89 4.50 -5.68 -8.45
N VAL A 90 4.76 -5.16 -9.65
CA VAL A 90 6.09 -4.84 -10.16
C VAL A 90 6.53 -3.50 -9.63
N GLN A 91 7.82 -3.37 -9.33
CA GLN A 91 8.49 -2.13 -8.96
C GLN A 91 9.27 -1.62 -10.18
N PRO A 92 8.73 -0.72 -11.01
CA PRO A 92 9.32 -0.38 -12.31
C PRO A 92 10.73 0.22 -12.20
N GLU A 93 10.95 1.09 -11.22
CA GLU A 93 12.24 1.76 -11.01
C GLU A 93 13.32 0.77 -10.56
N MET A 94 12.99 -0.10 -9.59
CA MET A 94 13.90 -1.15 -9.14
C MET A 94 14.18 -2.18 -10.25
N SER A 95 13.19 -2.50 -11.06
CA SER A 95 13.35 -3.45 -12.16
C SER A 95 14.28 -2.89 -13.24
N ALA A 96 14.11 -1.61 -13.59
CA ALA A 96 14.99 -0.91 -14.52
C ALA A 96 16.44 -0.82 -14.00
N MET A 97 16.63 -0.58 -12.70
CA MET A 97 17.97 -0.53 -12.11
C MET A 97 18.68 -1.88 -12.05
N ARG A 98 17.94 -2.99 -11.85
CA ARG A 98 18.52 -4.32 -11.66
C ARG A 98 18.59 -5.16 -12.93
N GLY A 99 17.87 -4.78 -13.98
CA GLY A 99 17.76 -5.59 -15.20
C GLY A 99 16.95 -6.88 -15.03
N GLU A 100 16.22 -7.00 -13.91
CA GLU A 100 15.37 -8.14 -13.58
C GLU A 100 14.04 -7.64 -12.99
N VAL A 101 12.98 -8.44 -13.06
CA VAL A 101 11.67 -8.05 -12.53
C VAL A 101 11.70 -8.04 -11.00
N ALA A 102 11.52 -6.87 -10.40
CA ALA A 102 11.40 -6.70 -8.97
C ALA A 102 9.92 -6.68 -8.55
N LEU A 103 9.51 -7.67 -7.75
CA LEU A 103 8.14 -7.75 -7.22
C LEU A 103 8.05 -7.24 -5.78
N ASN A 104 6.84 -6.85 -5.35
CA ASN A 104 6.55 -6.44 -3.98
C ASN A 104 5.64 -7.44 -3.25
N ARG A 105 5.06 -7.03 -2.11
CA ARG A 105 4.17 -7.86 -1.28
C ARG A 105 2.87 -8.30 -1.95
N ALA A 106 2.57 -7.84 -3.16
CA ALA A 106 1.38 -8.18 -3.94
C ALA A 106 1.70 -9.09 -5.14
N ALA A 107 2.81 -9.84 -5.07
CA ALA A 107 3.30 -10.75 -6.11
C ALA A 107 2.33 -11.89 -6.43
N GLU A 108 1.47 -12.26 -5.50
CA GLU A 108 0.44 -13.29 -5.67
C GLU A 108 -0.50 -13.00 -6.84
N ARG A 109 -0.68 -11.72 -7.21
CA ARG A 109 -1.46 -11.34 -8.40
C ARG A 109 -0.82 -11.84 -9.69
N MET A 110 0.50 -11.89 -9.76
CA MET A 110 1.22 -12.37 -10.94
C MET A 110 1.18 -13.90 -11.01
N THR A 111 1.34 -14.58 -9.87
CA THR A 111 1.30 -16.05 -9.83
C THR A 111 -0.10 -16.60 -10.07
N GLU A 112 -1.14 -15.95 -9.53
CA GLU A 112 -2.54 -16.31 -9.80
C GLU A 112 -2.90 -16.07 -11.27
N ALA A 113 -2.40 -15.00 -11.89
CA ALA A 113 -2.58 -14.77 -13.33
C ALA A 113 -2.05 -15.93 -14.19
N VAL A 114 -0.86 -16.46 -13.84
CA VAL A 114 -0.28 -17.64 -14.51
C VAL A 114 -1.11 -18.91 -14.23
N ALA A 115 -1.61 -19.09 -13.02
CA ALA A 115 -2.46 -20.22 -12.69
C ALA A 115 -3.78 -20.19 -13.49
N LEU A 116 -4.41 -19.01 -13.57
CA LEU A 116 -5.64 -18.80 -14.32
C LEU A 116 -5.43 -18.92 -15.83
N SER A 117 -4.31 -18.44 -16.38
CA SER A 117 -4.02 -18.56 -17.82
C SER A 117 -3.83 -20.01 -18.25
N ARG A 118 -3.25 -20.86 -17.38
CA ARG A 118 -3.13 -22.31 -17.63
C ARG A 118 -4.47 -23.02 -17.50
N ARG A 119 -5.32 -22.58 -16.56
CA ARG A 119 -6.64 -23.16 -16.33
C ARG A 119 -7.63 -22.83 -17.43
N TYR A 120 -7.61 -21.59 -17.92
CA TYR A 120 -8.50 -21.08 -18.96
C TYR A 120 -7.68 -20.63 -20.17
N PRO A 121 -7.10 -21.56 -20.95
CA PRO A 121 -6.22 -21.23 -22.07
C PRO A 121 -6.93 -20.44 -23.19
N GLN A 122 -8.26 -20.52 -23.24
CA GLN A 122 -9.09 -19.82 -24.22
C GLN A 122 -9.39 -18.36 -23.80
N ALA A 123 -9.19 -18.01 -22.53
CA ALA A 123 -9.52 -16.70 -21.99
C ALA A 123 -8.48 -15.66 -22.39
N ARG A 124 -8.92 -14.46 -22.76
CA ARG A 124 -8.00 -13.34 -23.03
C ARG A 124 -7.43 -12.81 -21.72
N LEU A 125 -6.11 -12.79 -21.59
CA LEU A 125 -5.42 -12.19 -20.44
C LEU A 125 -5.03 -10.74 -20.78
N VAL A 126 -5.51 -9.80 -19.97
CA VAL A 126 -5.20 -8.37 -20.10
C VAL A 126 -4.49 -7.90 -18.84
N PHE A 127 -3.30 -7.35 -19.00
CA PHE A 127 -2.55 -6.74 -17.91
C PHE A 127 -2.73 -5.22 -17.93
N THR A 128 -3.08 -4.64 -16.78
CA THR A 128 -3.32 -3.19 -16.66
C THR A 128 -2.47 -2.61 -15.53
N GLY A 129 -1.35 -1.97 -15.89
CA GLY A 129 -0.44 -1.29 -14.99
C GLY A 129 -0.21 0.17 -15.41
N ALA A 130 0.22 1.01 -14.48
CA ALA A 130 0.54 2.41 -14.75
C ALA A 130 1.66 2.88 -13.81
N ASN A 131 2.38 3.93 -14.19
CA ASN A 131 3.27 4.63 -13.29
C ASN A 131 2.59 5.90 -12.76
N ALA A 132 2.51 6.03 -11.45
CA ALA A 132 1.91 7.18 -10.78
C ALA A 132 2.98 8.09 -10.13
N ALA A 133 4.17 8.18 -10.71
CA ALA A 133 5.25 9.06 -10.25
C ALA A 133 4.87 10.54 -10.43
N LEU A 134 5.21 11.34 -9.42
CA LEU A 134 4.99 12.80 -9.43
C LEU A 134 5.94 13.51 -10.39
N LEU A 135 7.21 13.13 -10.34
CA LEU A 135 8.27 13.57 -11.25
C LEU A 135 8.32 12.47 -12.29
N GLY A 136 7.93 12.78 -13.54
CA GLY A 136 7.68 11.80 -14.59
C GLY A 136 8.67 10.63 -14.59
N SER A 137 8.14 9.42 -14.68
CA SER A 137 8.91 8.19 -14.79
C SER A 137 8.79 7.64 -16.20
N ALA A 138 9.92 7.27 -16.81
CA ALA A 138 9.92 6.56 -18.09
C ALA A 138 9.49 5.09 -17.94
N ASN A 139 9.56 4.53 -16.73
CA ASN A 139 9.33 3.12 -16.49
C ASN A 139 7.87 2.90 -16.08
N THR A 140 7.08 2.24 -16.91
CA THR A 140 5.71 1.85 -16.55
C THR A 140 5.65 0.35 -16.31
N GLU A 141 4.72 -0.06 -15.45
CA GLU A 141 4.51 -1.46 -15.14
C GLU A 141 3.86 -2.24 -16.30
N ALA A 142 3.12 -1.55 -17.18
CA ALA A 142 2.53 -2.07 -18.43
C ALA A 142 3.03 -1.29 -19.65
#